data_AF-A0A7L3IIH9-F1
#
_entry.id   AF-A0A7L3IIH9-F1
#
_cell.length_a   1.000
_cell.length_b   1.000
_cell.length_c   1.000
_cell.angle_alpha   90.00
_cell.angle_beta   90.00
_cell.angle_gamma   90.00
#
_symmetry.space_group_name_H-M   'P 1'
#
loop_
_entity.id
_entity.type
_entity.pdbx_description
1 polymer ?
#
loop_
_entity_poly.entity_id
_entity_poly.type
_entity_poly.pdbx_seq_one_letter_code
_entity_poly.pdbx_strand_id
1 'polypeptide(L)'
;KYTKFSICYYWINSLDQKTSIYTRSENVAIPSGKENKTAALPYDHRIMPLENTSSTGTYYCEVKWNDIQKMGKGVFVLARDTGYRDTSYGWEILITLTVLLAVLSITATALLLWKRKVLCPRRKQLNILRQKVETQLPSASPPPSLPVYD
;
A
#
# COMPACT_ATOMS: atom_id res chain seq x y z
N LYS A 1 -16.17 9.55 46.62
CA LYS A 1 -14.70 9.78 46.47
C LYS A 1 -14.32 10.28 45.07
N TYR A 2 -14.93 9.77 44.00
CA TYR A 2 -14.54 10.06 42.61
C TYR A 2 -15.32 11.17 41.91
N THR A 3 -16.18 11.90 42.61
CA THR A 3 -17.01 12.96 42.03
C THR A 3 -16.22 14.21 41.70
N LYS A 4 -15.12 14.47 42.42
CA LYS A 4 -14.21 15.59 42.19
C LYS A 4 -12.88 15.07 41.67
N PHE A 5 -12.43 15.60 40.54
CA PHE A 5 -11.16 15.21 39.92
C PHE A 5 -10.61 16.27 38.99
N SER A 6 -9.33 16.16 38.66
CA SER A 6 -8.71 16.97 37.62
C SER A 6 -8.22 16.12 36.47
N ILE A 7 -8.35 16.65 35.26
CA ILE A 7 -7.81 16.08 34.03
C ILE A 7 -6.69 17.00 33.57
N CYS A 8 -5.49 16.43 33.41
CA CYS A 8 -4.30 17.10 32.94
C CYS A 8 -3.91 16.55 31.57
N TYR A 9 -3.77 17.44 30.60
CA TYR A 9 -3.25 17.15 29.27
C TYR A 9 -1.84 17.73 29.17
N TYR A 10 -0.89 16.91 28.77
CA TYR A 10 0.51 17.30 28.58
C TYR A 10 1.15 16.43 27.51
N TRP A 11 2.30 16.85 27.01
CA TRP A 11 3.11 16.01 26.13
C TRP A 11 4.56 15.94 26.62
N ILE A 12 5.27 14.92 26.19
CA ILE A 12 6.69 14.67 26.50
C ILE A 12 7.46 14.57 25.18
N ASN A 13 8.52 15.39 24.98
CA ASN A 13 9.40 15.28 23.80
C ASN A 13 10.41 14.14 23.96
N SER A 14 11.20 13.93 22.91
CA SER A 14 12.37 13.06 22.91
C SER A 14 13.46 13.41 23.93
N LEU A 15 13.39 14.58 24.59
CA LEU A 15 14.29 14.98 25.67
C LEU A 15 13.69 14.73 27.05
N ASP A 16 12.59 13.97 27.14
CA ASP A 16 11.80 13.71 28.34
C ASP A 16 11.29 14.98 29.06
N GLN A 17 11.22 16.10 28.35
CA GLN A 17 10.68 17.33 28.90
C GLN A 17 9.15 17.30 28.81
N LYS A 18 8.51 17.47 29.96
CA LYS A 18 7.05 17.54 30.09
C LYS A 18 6.56 18.96 29.89
N THR A 19 5.68 19.16 28.91
CA THR A 19 5.02 20.43 28.65
C THR A 19 3.52 20.31 28.96
N SER A 20 3.04 21.12 29.90
CA SER A 20 1.61 21.20 30.21
C SER A 20 0.86 21.90 29.08
N ILE A 21 -0.26 21.30 28.66
CA ILE A 21 -1.14 21.87 27.63
C ILE A 21 -2.33 22.54 28.31
N TYR A 22 -3.08 21.75 29.09
CA TYR A 22 -4.33 22.20 29.69
C TYR A 22 -4.63 21.36 30.92
N THR A 23 -5.21 21.99 31.94
CA THR A 23 -5.74 21.30 33.12
C THR A 23 -7.13 21.80 33.41
N ARG A 24 -8.05 20.88 33.70
CA ARG A 24 -9.41 21.21 34.12
C ARG A 24 -9.82 20.40 35.33
N SER A 25 -10.67 20.99 36.14
CA SER A 25 -11.27 20.34 37.31
C SER A 25 -12.73 20.07 37.05
N GLU A 26 -13.18 18.88 37.39
CA GLU A 26 -14.54 18.40 37.20
C GLU A 26 -15.17 18.07 38.56
N ASN A 27 -16.47 18.33 38.67
CA ASN A 27 -17.28 17.93 39.81
C ASN A 27 -18.61 17.36 39.33
N VAL A 28 -18.74 16.03 39.39
CA VAL A 28 -19.90 15.30 38.85
C VAL A 28 -20.81 14.86 39.98
N ALA A 29 -22.10 15.21 39.89
CA ALA A 29 -23.12 14.71 40.80
C ALA A 29 -23.48 13.26 40.48
N ILE A 30 -23.63 12.42 41.51
CA ILE A 30 -24.14 11.05 41.36
C ILE A 30 -25.67 11.12 41.46
N PRO A 31 -26.43 10.71 40.42
CA PRO A 31 -27.88 10.64 40.50
C PRO A 31 -28.33 9.65 41.58
N SER A 32 -29.41 9.97 42.28
CA SER A 32 -29.97 9.08 43.30
C SER A 32 -30.34 7.71 42.69
N GLY A 33 -29.95 6.63 43.37
CA GLY A 33 -30.19 5.25 42.92
C GLY A 33 -29.18 4.73 41.87
N LYS A 34 -28.12 5.48 41.60
CA LYS A 34 -27.03 5.12 40.66
C LYS A 34 -25.67 5.00 41.33
N GLU A 35 -25.60 5.05 42.65
CA GLU A 35 -24.36 5.11 43.44
C GLU A 35 -23.44 3.91 43.21
N ASN A 36 -24.01 2.73 42.96
CA ASN A 36 -23.28 1.49 42.76
C ASN A 36 -23.10 1.11 41.28
N LYS A 37 -23.34 2.05 40.35
CA LYS A 37 -23.20 1.82 38.92
C LYS A 37 -21.99 2.54 38.36
N THR A 38 -21.31 1.89 37.42
CA THR A 38 -20.22 2.51 36.67
C THR A 38 -20.81 3.38 35.56
N ALA A 39 -20.24 4.58 35.40
CA ALA A 39 -20.54 5.48 34.30
C ALA A 39 -19.27 5.71 33.46
N ALA A 40 -19.45 5.81 32.15
CA ALA A 40 -18.42 6.24 31.22
C ALA A 40 -18.87 7.59 30.62
N LEU A 41 -18.14 8.65 30.93
CA LEU A 41 -18.40 10.00 30.45
C LEU A 41 -17.23 10.46 29.58
N PRO A 42 -17.48 10.98 28.36
CA PRO A 42 -16.43 11.54 27.53
C PRO A 42 -16.00 12.90 28.06
N TYR A 43 -14.69 13.15 28.03
CA TYR A 43 -14.08 14.41 28.43
C TYR A 43 -13.10 14.85 27.36
N ASP A 44 -13.66 15.37 26.27
CA ASP A 44 -12.88 15.76 25.11
C ASP A 44 -12.17 17.09 25.35
N HIS A 45 -10.96 17.21 24.81
CA HIS A 45 -10.21 18.46 24.75
C HIS A 45 -9.56 18.56 23.38
N ARG A 46 -9.86 19.64 22.66
CA ARG A 46 -9.25 19.93 21.37
C ARG A 46 -8.05 20.83 21.57
N ILE A 47 -6.88 20.31 21.19
CA ILE A 47 -5.64 21.06 21.19
C ILE A 47 -5.56 21.78 19.84
N MET A 48 -5.42 23.11 19.86
CA MET A 48 -5.06 23.87 18.66
C MET A 48 -3.59 23.59 18.33
N PRO A 49 -3.21 23.46 17.04
CA PRO A 49 -1.80 23.34 16.68
C PRO A 49 -1.07 24.55 17.28
N LEU A 50 -0.18 24.30 18.23
CA LEU A 50 0.71 25.34 18.72
C LEU A 50 1.57 25.74 17.52
N GLU A 51 1.72 27.04 17.25
CA GLU A 51 2.40 27.54 16.04
C GLU A 51 3.87 27.12 15.90
N ASN A 52 4.39 26.35 16.87
CA ASN A 52 5.76 25.88 16.93
C ASN A 52 5.85 24.36 16.76
N THR A 53 6.76 23.93 15.90
CA THR A 53 7.18 22.53 15.67
C THR A 53 7.71 21.82 16.91
N SER A 54 7.95 22.56 17.98
CA SER A 54 8.33 22.03 19.30
C SER A 54 7.30 21.06 19.89
N SER A 55 6.07 21.04 19.35
CA SER A 55 4.97 20.20 19.82
C SER A 55 5.05 18.72 19.41
N THR A 56 6.20 18.25 18.91
CA THR A 56 6.41 16.82 18.60
C THR A 56 6.71 16.04 19.87
N GLY A 57 5.94 14.97 20.10
CA GLY A 57 6.12 14.12 21.27
C GLY A 57 4.95 13.18 21.52
N THR A 58 4.96 12.54 22.70
CA THR A 58 3.86 11.69 23.13
C THR A 58 2.93 12.48 24.05
N TYR A 59 1.67 12.58 23.64
CA TYR A 59 0.62 13.30 24.33
C TYR A 59 -0.10 12.36 25.28
N TYR A 60 -0.30 12.82 26.51
CA TYR A 60 -0.94 12.05 27.57
C TYR A 60 -2.15 12.79 28.12
N CYS A 61 -3.13 11.99 28.53
CA CYS A 61 -4.22 12.41 29.39
C CYS A 61 -4.03 11.71 30.74
N GLU A 62 -3.99 12.49 31.80
CA GLU A 62 -3.84 12.01 33.17
C GLU A 62 -5.00 12.52 34.01
N VAL A 63 -5.59 11.62 34.80
CA VAL A 63 -6.68 11.97 35.71
C VAL A 63 -6.23 11.77 37.15
N LYS A 64 -6.53 12.75 38.00
CA LYS A 64 -6.21 12.76 39.43
C LYS A 64 -7.48 12.87 40.27
N TRP A 65 -7.69 11.91 41.15
CA TRP A 65 -8.78 11.89 42.14
C TRP A 65 -8.17 11.72 43.53
N ASN A 66 -8.09 12.79 44.33
CA ASN A 66 -7.44 12.76 45.64
C ASN A 66 -6.04 12.11 45.53
N ASP A 67 -5.84 10.93 46.13
CA ASP A 67 -4.57 10.18 46.18
C ASP A 67 -4.36 9.23 45.00
N ILE A 68 -5.32 9.13 44.08
CA ILE A 68 -5.26 8.21 42.94
C ILE A 68 -4.95 8.99 41.67
N GLN A 69 -3.96 8.50 40.92
CA GLN A 69 -3.58 9.04 39.62
C GLN A 69 -3.59 7.92 38.59
N LYS A 70 -4.18 8.18 37.43
CA LYS A 70 -4.18 7.26 36.29
C LYS A 70 -3.80 8.02 35.02
N MET A 71 -2.81 7.48 34.32
CA MET A 71 -2.33 7.98 33.04
C MET A 71 -2.87 7.10 31.92
N GLY A 72 -3.32 7.72 30.83
CA GLY A 72 -3.68 7.02 29.60
C GLY A 72 -2.46 6.45 28.87
N LYS A 73 -2.70 5.63 27.84
CA LYS A 73 -1.64 5.01 27.03
C LYS A 73 -0.76 6.01 26.28
N GLY A 74 -1.29 7.21 26.06
CA GLY A 74 -0.66 8.26 25.27
C GLY A 74 -0.80 8.05 23.76
N VAL A 75 -0.54 9.12 23.00
CA VAL A 75 -0.55 9.12 21.53
C VAL A 75 0.66 9.91 21.04
N PHE A 76 1.47 9.29 20.19
CA PHE A 76 2.59 10.00 19.56
C PHE A 76 2.06 10.91 18.45
N VAL A 77 2.46 12.18 18.49
CA VAL A 77 2.11 13.18 17.49
C VAL A 77 3.40 13.76 16.92
N LEU A 78 3.53 13.69 15.59
CA LEU A 78 4.62 14.30 14.83
C LEU A 78 4.16 15.64 14.27
N ALA A 79 4.61 16.74 14.87
CA ALA A 79 4.35 18.09 14.37
C ALA A 79 5.33 18.43 13.24
N ARG A 80 4.80 18.89 12.10
CA ARG A 80 5.59 19.29 10.92
C ARG A 80 5.11 20.64 10.42
N ASP A 81 6.04 21.51 10.04
CA ASP A 81 5.73 22.82 9.45
C ASP A 81 4.88 22.71 8.18
N THR A 82 5.15 21.69 7.36
CA THR A 82 4.56 21.53 6.03
C THR A 82 3.30 20.65 6.01
N GLY A 83 2.75 20.32 7.19
CA GLY A 83 1.61 19.43 7.34
C GLY A 83 1.90 17.98 6.93
N TYR A 84 0.85 17.16 6.88
CA TYR A 84 0.94 15.79 6.37
C TYR A 84 0.81 15.81 4.85
N ARG A 85 1.88 15.42 4.14
CA ARG A 85 1.82 15.09 2.71
C ARG A 85 1.60 13.59 2.59
N ASP A 86 0.46 13.22 2.03
CA ASP A 86 0.16 11.83 1.71
C ASP A 86 1.21 11.31 0.71
N THR A 87 1.79 10.16 1.01
CA THR A 87 2.84 9.53 0.18
C THR A 87 2.25 8.70 -0.95
N SER A 88 0.92 8.56 -1.01
CA SER A 88 0.18 7.85 -2.07
C SER A 88 0.53 8.33 -3.49
N TYR A 89 0.79 9.63 -3.65
CA TYR A 89 1.09 10.26 -4.94
C TYR A 89 2.27 9.60 -5.70
N GLY A 90 3.31 9.16 -4.97
CA GLY A 90 4.46 8.50 -5.61
C GLY A 90 4.10 7.14 -6.21
N TRP A 91 3.21 6.40 -5.55
CA TRP A 91 2.80 5.07 -5.97
C TRP A 91 1.87 5.14 -7.19
N GLU A 92 0.95 6.11 -7.20
CA GLU A 92 0.06 6.37 -8.33
C GLU A 92 0.82 6.74 -9.60
N ILE A 93 1.88 7.56 -9.49
CA ILE A 93 2.73 7.92 -10.63
C ILE A 93 3.43 6.68 -11.19
N LEU A 94 4.00 5.84 -10.33
CA LEU A 94 4.73 4.64 -10.76
C LEU A 94 3.79 3.66 -11.47
N ILE A 95 2.58 3.46 -10.96
CA ILE A 95 1.56 2.61 -11.60
C ILE A 95 1.17 3.18 -12.96
N THR A 96 0.85 4.47 -13.00
CA THR A 96 0.42 5.14 -14.24
C THR A 96 1.49 5.06 -15.32
N LEU A 97 2.75 5.34 -14.96
CA LEU A 97 3.89 5.23 -15.86
C LEU A 97 4.08 3.80 -16.36
N THR A 98 3.98 2.81 -15.47
CA THR A 98 4.14 1.39 -15.83
C THR A 98 3.05 0.93 -16.80
N VAL A 99 1.79 1.29 -16.53
CA VAL A 99 0.66 0.95 -17.41
C VAL A 99 0.83 1.60 -18.78
N LEU A 100 1.21 2.89 -18.82
CA LEU A 100 1.46 3.60 -20.07
C LEU A 100 2.57 2.93 -20.89
N LEU A 101 3.70 2.60 -20.26
CA LEU A 101 4.81 1.92 -20.91
C LEU A 101 4.43 0.53 -21.42
N ALA A 102 3.64 -0.23 -20.66
CA ALA A 102 3.16 -1.54 -21.07
C ALA A 102 2.27 -1.46 -22.32
N VAL A 103 1.31 -0.52 -22.34
CA VAL A 103 0.43 -0.30 -23.50
C VAL A 103 1.23 0.10 -24.74
N LEU A 104 2.19 1.01 -24.58
CA LEU A 104 3.07 1.44 -25.69
C LEU A 104 3.92 0.27 -26.21
N SER A 105 4.46 -0.57 -25.33
CA SER A 105 5.26 -1.74 -25.71
C SER A 105 4.45 -2.77 -26.49
N ILE A 106 3.24 -3.10 -26.02
CA ILE A 106 2.32 -4.03 -26.71
C ILE A 106 1.94 -3.46 -28.08
N THR A 107 1.58 -2.17 -28.14
CA THR A 107 1.16 -1.51 -29.38
C THR A 107 2.29 -1.50 -30.41
N ALA A 108 3.51 -1.12 -30.00
CA ALA A 108 4.68 -1.15 -30.87
C ALA A 108 4.98 -2.55 -31.39
N THR A 109 4.91 -3.56 -30.53
CA THR A 109 5.14 -4.97 -30.90
C THR A 109 4.09 -5.47 -31.89
N ALA A 110 2.81 -5.15 -31.65
CA ALA A 110 1.72 -5.51 -32.56
C ALA A 110 1.88 -4.86 -33.94
N LEU A 111 2.23 -3.56 -33.99
CA LEU A 111 2.47 -2.82 -35.23
C LEU A 111 3.66 -3.40 -36.01
N LEU A 112 4.75 -3.77 -35.34
CA LEU A 112 5.91 -4.40 -35.97
C LEU A 112 5.55 -5.77 -36.58
N LEU A 113 4.79 -6.59 -35.86
CA LEU A 113 4.34 -7.89 -36.38
C LEU A 113 3.35 -7.74 -37.54
N TRP A 114 2.46 -6.75 -37.46
CA TRP A 114 1.53 -6.42 -38.54
C TRP A 114 2.29 -6.00 -39.81
N LYS A 115 3.21 -5.03 -39.68
CA LYS A 115 4.07 -4.58 -40.78
C LYS A 115 4.88 -5.73 -41.36
N ARG A 116 5.45 -6.61 -40.53
CA ARG A 116 6.19 -7.80 -40.98
C ARG A 116 5.29 -8.76 -41.78
N LYS A 117 4.05 -8.98 -41.37
CA LYS A 117 3.09 -9.85 -42.10
C LYS A 117 2.61 -9.22 -43.42
N VAL A 118 2.33 -7.92 -43.43
CA VAL A 118 1.71 -7.23 -44.58
C VAL A 118 2.73 -6.80 -45.63
N LEU A 119 3.90 -6.28 -45.24
CA LEU A 119 4.92 -5.78 -46.18
C LEU A 119 5.92 -6.85 -46.64
N CYS A 120 6.14 -7.89 -45.83
CA CYS A 120 7.07 -8.97 -46.15
C CYS A 120 6.42 -10.34 -45.89
N PRO A 121 5.55 -10.85 -46.78
CA PRO A 121 4.98 -12.20 -46.68
C PRO A 121 6.02 -13.30 -46.96
N ARG A 122 7.18 -13.26 -46.28
CA ARG A 122 8.26 -14.23 -46.43
C ARG A 122 8.03 -15.41 -45.50
N ARG A 123 7.01 -16.23 -45.79
CA ARG A 123 6.88 -17.59 -45.22
C ARG A 123 6.00 -18.57 -46.01
N LYS A 124 5.83 -18.41 -47.33
CA LYS A 124 5.31 -19.49 -48.20
C LYS A 124 6.40 -20.31 -48.94
N GLN A 125 7.69 -19.97 -48.82
CA GLN A 125 8.75 -20.72 -49.52
C GLN A 125 9.41 -21.86 -48.71
N LEU A 126 9.40 -21.81 -47.36
CA LEU A 126 10.07 -22.84 -46.54
C LEU A 126 9.32 -24.19 -46.48
N ASN A 127 7.99 -24.18 -46.69
CA ASN A 127 7.20 -25.42 -46.76
C ASN A 127 7.30 -26.11 -48.13
N ILE A 128 7.61 -25.37 -49.21
CA ILE A 128 7.74 -25.93 -50.56
C ILE A 128 9.06 -26.69 -50.71
N LEU A 129 10.15 -26.21 -50.10
CA LEU A 129 11.46 -26.89 -50.14
C LEU A 129 11.42 -28.24 -49.39
N ARG A 130 10.71 -28.31 -48.26
CA ARG A 130 10.62 -29.54 -47.45
C ARG A 130 9.79 -30.62 -48.13
N GLN A 131 8.73 -30.24 -48.86
CA GLN A 131 7.88 -31.19 -49.58
C GLN A 131 8.59 -31.76 -50.84
N LYS A 132 9.51 -31.00 -51.46
CA LYS A 132 10.28 -31.47 -52.62
C LYS A 132 11.36 -32.51 -52.26
N VAL A 133 11.83 -32.53 -51.01
CA VAL A 133 12.84 -33.51 -50.55
C VAL A 133 12.19 -34.86 -50.19
N GLU A 134 10.94 -34.88 -49.73
CA GLU A 134 10.24 -36.12 -49.35
C GLU A 134 9.70 -36.92 -50.55
N THR A 135 9.61 -36.31 -51.75
CA THR A 135 9.02 -36.96 -52.95
C THR A 135 10.05 -37.59 -53.89
N GLN A 136 11.33 -37.64 -53.52
CA GLN A 136 12.34 -38.42 -54.25
C GLN A 136 12.63 -39.72 -53.49
N LEU A 137 11.83 -40.75 -53.78
CA LEU A 137 12.23 -42.13 -53.52
C LEU A 137 13.42 -42.47 -54.43
N PRO A 138 14.48 -43.15 -53.95
CA PRO A 138 15.52 -43.67 -54.84
C PRO A 138 14.87 -44.66 -55.81
N SER A 139 15.02 -44.42 -57.11
CA SER A 139 14.61 -45.37 -58.15
C SER A 139 15.35 -46.69 -57.95
N ALA A 140 14.63 -47.72 -57.52
CA ALA A 140 15.17 -49.06 -57.37
C ALA A 140 15.59 -49.63 -58.73
N SER A 141 16.81 -50.16 -58.82
CA SER A 141 17.31 -50.89 -59.97
C SER A 141 16.44 -52.13 -60.25
N PRO A 142 16.19 -52.51 -61.52
CA PRO A 142 15.36 -53.67 -61.83
C PRO A 142 16.03 -54.97 -61.36
N PRO A 143 15.25 -55.98 -60.95
CA PRO A 143 15.78 -57.26 -60.49
C PRO A 143 16.39 -58.05 -61.65
N PRO A 144 17.40 -58.92 -61.39
CA PRO A 144 18.03 -59.72 -62.43
C PRO A 144 17.06 -60.79 -62.96
N SER A 145 17.12 -61.04 -64.27
CA SER A 145 16.32 -62.04 -64.96
C SER A 145 16.63 -63.46 -64.49
N LEU A 146 15.58 -64.24 -64.20
CA LEU A 146 15.66 -65.66 -63.81
C LEU A 146 16.03 -66.56 -65.01
N PRO A 147 16.74 -67.69 -64.78
CA PRO A 147 17.22 -68.57 -65.84
C PRO A 147 16.10 -69.44 -66.41
N VAL A 148 16.14 -69.63 -67.74
CA VAL A 148 15.32 -70.59 -68.49
C VAL A 148 16.01 -71.96 -68.39
N TYR A 149 15.26 -73.00 -68.02
CA TYR A 149 15.68 -74.39 -68.13
C TYR A 149 14.82 -75.08 -69.18
N ASP A 150 15.47 -75.89 -70.03
CA ASP A 150 14.86 -76.96 -70.83
C ASP A 150 14.74 -78.24 -69.99
#